data_AF-D0LGU2-F1
#
_entry.id   AF-D0LGU2-F1
#
_cell.length_a   1.000
_cell.length_b   1.000
_cell.length_c   1.000
_cell.angle_alpha   90.00
_cell.angle_beta   90.00
_cell.angle_gamma   90.00
#
_symmetry.space_group_name_H-M   'P 1'
#
loop_
_entity.id
_entity.type
_entity.pdbx_description
1 polymer ?
#
loop_
_entity_poly.entity_id
_entity_poly.type
_entity_poly.pdbx_seq_one_letter_code
_entity_poly.pdbx_strand_id
1 'polypeptide(L)'
;MRVGLLLLAFSLLGASCYAPDSVYSHSMSWACLSDICERADAVAGFDRAIVDRNQINLYSSADESVLHVITRIPSDAAPEGCDFLYGLVLFGHTLEPLAICRAGSGYNIEVAIPDPNPATASEWRIEMRPL
;
A
#
# COMPACT_ATOMS: atom_id res chain seq x y z
N MET A 1 -49.60 10.93 44.05
CA MET A 1 -49.16 11.65 42.83
C MET A 1 -47.88 12.42 43.13
N ARG A 2 -46.74 11.88 42.70
CA ARG A 2 -45.43 12.52 42.50
C ARG A 2 -44.80 11.69 41.37
N VAL A 3 -44.94 12.09 40.11
CA VAL A 3 -43.94 12.91 39.37
C VAL A 3 -42.55 12.35 39.69
N GLY A 4 -41.90 11.51 38.87
CA GLY A 4 -41.82 11.54 37.42
C GLY A 4 -40.38 11.91 37.05
N LEU A 5 -39.80 11.16 36.11
CA LEU A 5 -38.49 11.41 35.46
C LEU A 5 -37.23 11.33 36.33
N LEU A 6 -36.55 10.18 36.27
CA LEU A 6 -35.10 10.07 36.49
C LEU A 6 -34.59 8.85 35.71
N LEU A 7 -34.88 8.84 34.41
CA LEU A 7 -34.31 7.93 33.42
C LEU A 7 -33.87 8.80 32.25
N LEU A 8 -32.72 8.48 31.66
CA LEU A 8 -32.06 9.15 30.52
C LEU A 8 -31.14 10.33 30.85
N ALA A 9 -30.03 10.04 31.54
CA ALA A 9 -28.83 10.86 31.39
C ALA A 9 -27.60 9.99 31.65
N PHE A 10 -27.19 9.15 30.70
CA PHE A 10 -25.78 8.68 30.55
C PHE A 10 -25.59 7.83 29.28
N SER A 11 -26.00 8.33 28.10
CA SER A 11 -25.84 7.62 26.82
C SER A 11 -25.07 8.42 25.75
N LEU A 12 -24.35 9.49 26.13
CA LEU A 12 -23.77 10.45 25.20
C LEU A 12 -22.24 10.61 25.26
N LEU A 13 -21.51 9.62 25.78
CA LEU A 13 -20.05 9.62 25.75
C LEU A 13 -19.55 8.29 25.19
N GLY A 14 -19.27 8.28 23.89
CA GLY A 14 -18.72 7.08 23.24
C GLY A 14 -18.84 7.05 21.71
N ALA A 15 -19.50 8.01 21.08
CA ALA A 15 -19.28 8.27 19.65
C ALA A 15 -17.90 8.92 19.49
N SER A 16 -16.84 8.14 19.67
CA SER A 16 -15.56 8.47 19.07
C SER A 16 -15.84 8.66 17.59
N CYS A 17 -15.62 9.89 17.10
CA CYS A 17 -15.55 10.14 15.69
C CYS A 17 -14.38 9.31 15.16
N TYR A 18 -14.66 8.07 14.77
CA TYR A 18 -13.80 7.31 13.88
C TYR A 18 -13.92 8.05 12.55
N ALA A 19 -13.12 9.09 12.39
CA ALA A 19 -12.89 9.64 11.06
C ALA A 19 -12.42 8.45 10.23
N PRO A 20 -13.10 8.09 9.11
CA PRO A 20 -12.53 7.12 8.22
C PRO A 20 -11.18 7.70 7.84
N ASP A 21 -10.08 7.04 8.25
CA ASP A 21 -8.76 7.38 7.77
C ASP A 21 -8.90 7.52 6.26
N SER A 22 -8.54 8.69 5.74
CA SER A 22 -8.71 9.02 4.33
C SER A 22 -7.91 8.01 3.53
N VAL A 23 -8.59 6.96 3.07
CA VAL A 23 -8.05 5.89 2.24
C VAL A 23 -7.71 6.55 0.90
N TYR A 24 -6.47 7.05 0.79
CA TYR A 24 -5.99 7.63 -0.45
C TYR A 24 -5.79 6.48 -1.43
N SER A 25 -6.77 6.31 -2.31
CA SER A 25 -6.65 5.44 -3.47
C SER A 25 -5.70 6.09 -4.47
N HIS A 26 -4.74 5.30 -4.95
CA HIS A 26 -3.76 5.71 -5.93
C HIS A 26 -3.91 4.84 -7.17
N SER A 27 -3.74 5.42 -8.37
CA SER A 27 -3.36 4.63 -9.54
C SER A 27 -1.91 4.21 -9.41
N MET A 28 -1.61 2.99 -9.82
CA MET A 28 -0.25 2.47 -9.94
C MET A 28 0.12 2.30 -11.41
N SER A 29 1.38 2.59 -11.72
CA SER A 29 2.00 2.24 -12.99
C SER A 29 3.36 1.61 -12.77
N TRP A 30 3.73 0.68 -13.66
CA TRP A 30 4.98 -0.06 -13.61
C TRP A 30 5.85 0.30 -14.79
N ALA A 31 7.13 0.54 -14.53
CA ALA A 31 8.14 0.73 -15.56
C ALA A 31 9.27 -0.30 -15.37
N CYS A 32 9.61 -1.01 -16.43
CA CYS A 32 10.77 -1.90 -16.45
C CYS A 32 12.06 -1.07 -16.49
N LEU A 33 13.01 -1.38 -15.61
CA LEU A 33 14.34 -0.74 -15.57
C LEU A 33 15.45 -1.67 -16.09
N SER A 34 15.21 -2.98 -16.18
CA SER A 34 16.13 -3.95 -16.77
C SER A 34 16.00 -4.04 -18.30
N ASP A 35 16.95 -4.71 -18.96
CA ASP A 35 16.93 -4.93 -20.41
C ASP A 35 15.70 -5.74 -20.86
N ILE A 36 15.29 -6.72 -20.05
CA ILE A 36 14.14 -7.60 -20.28
C ILE A 36 13.39 -7.76 -18.96
N CYS A 37 12.07 -7.76 -19.05
CA CYS A 37 11.17 -7.92 -17.92
C CYS A 37 10.10 -8.97 -18.22
N GLU A 38 10.33 -10.22 -17.83
CA GLU A 38 9.50 -11.37 -18.23
C GLU A 38 8.09 -11.37 -17.63
N ARG A 39 7.85 -10.56 -16.58
CA ARG A 39 6.58 -10.50 -15.84
C ARG A 39 5.72 -9.26 -16.12
N ALA A 40 5.98 -8.54 -17.21
CA ALA A 40 5.32 -7.26 -17.52
C ALA A 40 3.79 -7.28 -17.42
N ASP A 41 3.14 -8.24 -18.08
CA ASP A 41 1.68 -8.33 -18.05
C ASP A 41 1.14 -8.65 -16.64
N ALA A 42 1.87 -9.48 -15.90
CA ALA A 42 1.45 -9.91 -14.57
C ALA A 42 1.59 -8.78 -13.54
N VAL A 43 2.67 -7.99 -13.59
CA VAL A 43 2.83 -6.83 -12.70
C VAL A 43 1.90 -5.68 -13.08
N ALA A 44 1.66 -5.47 -14.38
CA ALA A 44 0.73 -4.44 -14.85
C ALA A 44 -0.72 -4.69 -14.39
N GLY A 45 -1.06 -5.94 -14.02
CA GLY A 45 -2.33 -6.28 -13.40
C GLY A 45 -2.56 -5.63 -12.03
N PHE A 46 -1.50 -5.22 -11.31
CA PHE A 46 -1.61 -4.46 -10.07
C PHE A 46 -1.62 -2.96 -10.38
N ASP A 47 -2.80 -2.39 -10.59
CA ASP A 47 -2.97 -1.03 -11.10
C ASP A 47 -3.46 -0.03 -10.04
N ARG A 48 -3.62 -0.49 -8.79
CA ARG A 48 -4.13 0.35 -7.72
C ARG A 48 -3.48 0.09 -6.37
N ALA A 49 -3.31 1.16 -5.59
CA ALA A 49 -2.84 1.09 -4.21
C ALA A 49 -3.72 1.90 -3.26
N ILE A 50 -3.90 1.38 -2.06
CA ILE A 50 -4.38 2.14 -0.91
C ILE A 50 -3.17 2.37 -0.01
N VAL A 51 -2.83 3.63 0.24
CA VAL A 51 -1.72 3.99 1.12
C VAL A 51 -2.29 4.53 2.43
N ASP A 52 -2.06 3.80 3.51
CA ASP A 52 -2.39 4.17 4.88
C ASP A 52 -1.10 4.52 5.66
N ARG A 53 -1.25 4.88 6.94
CA ARG A 53 -0.16 5.28 7.83
C ARG A 53 0.91 4.21 7.97
N ASN A 54 0.49 2.96 8.20
CA ASN A 54 1.38 1.85 8.51
C ASN A 54 1.27 0.68 7.50
N GLN A 55 0.51 0.87 6.42
CA GLN A 55 0.16 -0.20 5.51
C GLN A 55 -0.02 0.33 4.09
N ILE A 56 0.33 -0.49 3.11
CA ILE A 56 -0.01 -0.29 1.71
C ILE A 56 -0.68 -1.56 1.20
N ASN A 57 -1.83 -1.41 0.56
CA ASN A 57 -2.56 -2.50 -0.07
C ASN A 57 -2.48 -2.33 -1.59
N LEU A 58 -1.90 -3.30 -2.29
CA LEU A 58 -1.91 -3.35 -3.76
C LEU A 58 -3.05 -4.27 -4.21
N TYR A 59 -3.78 -3.85 -5.23
CA TYR A 59 -4.90 -4.61 -5.78
C TYR A 59 -4.98 -4.45 -7.31
N SER A 60 -5.75 -5.36 -7.92
CA SER A 60 -6.08 -5.33 -9.33
C SER A 60 -7.50 -4.81 -9.53
N SER A 61 -7.71 -3.88 -10.44
CA SER A 61 -9.05 -3.48 -10.86
C SER A 61 -9.76 -4.54 -11.72
N ALA A 62 -9.01 -5.48 -12.29
CA ALA A 62 -9.54 -6.59 -13.08
C ALA A 62 -9.95 -7.79 -12.19
N ASP A 63 -9.33 -7.95 -11.02
CA ASP A 63 -9.62 -9.02 -10.07
C ASP A 63 -9.51 -8.51 -8.62
N GLU A 64 -10.65 -8.20 -8.01
CA GLU A 64 -10.72 -7.68 -6.63
C GLU A 64 -10.30 -8.71 -5.56
N SER A 65 -10.15 -10.00 -5.92
CA SER A 65 -9.64 -11.01 -4.99
C SER A 65 -8.13 -10.91 -4.77
N VAL A 66 -7.43 -10.22 -5.66
CA VAL A 66 -5.99 -9.99 -5.59
C VAL A 66 -5.71 -8.86 -4.61
N LEU A 67 -5.12 -9.21 -3.46
CA LEU A 67 -4.72 -8.26 -2.42
C LEU A 67 -3.32 -8.59 -1.89
N HIS A 68 -2.41 -7.63 -2.02
CA HIS A 68 -1.09 -7.70 -1.40
C HIS A 68 -0.99 -6.64 -0.31
N VAL A 69 -0.81 -7.11 0.93
CA VAL A 69 -0.66 -6.25 2.10
C VAL A 69 0.83 -6.06 2.41
N ILE A 70 1.26 -4.80 2.49
CA ILE A 70 2.64 -4.40 2.75
C ILE A 70 2.66 -3.57 4.02
N THR A 71 3.59 -3.87 4.92
CA THR A 71 3.78 -3.07 6.14
C THR A 71 4.70 -1.89 5.82
N ARG A 72 4.25 -0.68 6.18
CA ARG A 72 5.03 0.56 6.06
C ARG A 72 5.56 0.96 7.43
N ILE A 73 6.87 1.15 7.53
CA ILE A 73 7.56 1.50 8.78
C ILE A 73 8.33 2.80 8.57
N PRO A 74 7.87 3.91 9.16
CA PRO A 74 8.67 5.11 9.27
C PRO A 74 9.93 4.83 10.08
N SER A 75 11.09 5.25 9.54
CA SER A 75 12.39 4.99 10.17
C SER A 75 13.37 6.10 9.88
N ASP A 76 14.12 6.52 10.89
CA ASP A 76 15.23 7.48 10.73
C ASP A 76 16.40 6.92 9.91
N ALA A 77 16.43 5.60 9.68
CA ALA A 77 17.40 4.94 8.82
C ALA A 77 16.98 4.92 7.34
N ALA A 78 15.72 5.26 7.03
CA ALA A 78 15.28 5.41 5.65
C ALA A 78 15.85 6.72 5.05
N PRO A 79 16.04 6.78 3.71
CA PRO A 79 16.41 8.03 3.07
C PRO A 79 15.39 9.14 3.35
N GLU A 80 15.82 10.40 3.26
CA GLU A 80 14.94 11.54 3.53
C GLU A 80 13.70 11.51 2.62
N GLY A 81 12.52 11.62 3.24
CA GLY A 81 11.23 11.58 2.53
C GLY A 81 10.77 10.17 2.12
N CYS A 82 11.42 9.12 2.65
CA CYS A 82 11.08 7.73 2.40
C CYS A 82 10.70 6.99 3.69
N ASP A 83 9.94 5.89 3.53
CA ASP A 83 9.68 4.90 4.57
C ASP A 83 10.14 3.52 4.08
N PHE A 84 10.39 2.59 5.00
CA PHE A 84 10.64 1.21 4.61
C PHE A 84 9.33 0.42 4.44
N LEU A 85 9.33 -0.48 3.45
CA LEU A 85 8.27 -1.41 3.16
C LEU A 85 8.73 -2.84 3.42
N TYR A 86 7.89 -3.61 4.10
CA TYR A 86 8.17 -5.00 4.45
C TYR A 86 7.02 -5.92 4.08
N GLY A 87 7.36 -7.17 3.76
CA GLY A 87 6.37 -8.24 3.59
C GLY A 87 5.64 -8.21 2.25
N LEU A 88 6.14 -7.45 1.26
CA LEU A 88 5.62 -7.56 -0.10
C LEU A 88 5.92 -8.96 -0.64
N VAL A 89 4.86 -9.72 -0.91
CA VAL A 89 4.94 -11.03 -1.56
C VAL A 89 4.42 -10.89 -2.98
N LEU A 90 5.26 -11.11 -3.99
CA LEU A 90 4.86 -11.15 -5.40
C LEU A 90 5.24 -12.49 -6.02
N PHE A 91 4.31 -13.08 -6.76
CA PHE A 91 4.54 -14.33 -7.50
C PHE A 91 5.09 -15.50 -6.65
N GLY A 92 4.70 -15.55 -5.36
CA GLY A 92 5.17 -16.57 -4.41
C GLY A 92 6.51 -16.26 -3.74
N HIS A 93 7.10 -15.09 -3.98
CA HIS A 93 8.36 -14.65 -3.40
C HIS A 93 8.16 -13.47 -2.46
N THR A 94 8.65 -13.58 -1.23
CA THR A 94 8.80 -12.42 -0.35
C THR A 94 9.99 -11.61 -0.82
N LEU A 95 9.77 -10.32 -1.11
CA LEU A 95 10.81 -9.42 -1.55
C LEU A 95 11.59 -8.85 -0.37
N GLU A 96 12.84 -8.46 -0.62
CA GLU A 96 13.66 -7.76 0.36
C GLU A 96 12.99 -6.42 0.77
N PRO A 97 13.31 -5.88 1.96
CA PRO A 97 12.79 -4.58 2.36
C PRO A 97 13.04 -3.51 1.31
N LEU A 98 12.00 -2.75 0.96
CA LEU A 98 12.05 -1.73 -0.08
C LEU A 98 11.91 -0.35 0.55
N ALA A 99 12.32 0.70 -0.17
CA ALA A 99 12.00 2.07 0.22
C ALA A 99 10.84 2.59 -0.62
N ILE A 100 9.85 3.19 0.03
CA ILE A 100 8.83 4.02 -0.63
C ILE A 100 9.14 5.48 -0.38
N CYS A 101 9.34 6.23 -1.44
CA CYS A 101 9.75 7.64 -1.36
C CYS A 101 8.65 8.54 -1.89
N ARG A 102 8.43 9.69 -1.24
CA ARG A 102 7.50 10.70 -1.74
C ARG A 102 7.98 11.24 -3.09
N ALA A 103 7.07 11.33 -4.05
CA ALA A 103 7.32 11.84 -5.39
C ALA A 103 6.19 12.80 -5.80
N GLY A 104 6.36 14.09 -5.47
CA GLY A 104 5.30 15.10 -5.63
C GLY A 104 4.13 14.80 -4.70
N SER A 105 2.93 14.65 -5.25
CA SER A 105 1.73 14.24 -4.50
C SER A 105 1.61 12.72 -4.31
N GLY A 106 2.50 11.94 -4.90
CA GLY A 106 2.45 10.48 -4.90
C GLY A 106 3.68 9.83 -4.30
N TYR A 107 3.96 8.61 -4.73
CA TYR A 107 5.09 7.82 -4.26
C TYR A 107 5.79 7.08 -5.39
N ASN A 108 7.08 6.85 -5.23
CA ASN A 108 7.87 5.97 -6.09
C ASN A 108 8.50 4.86 -5.26
N ILE A 109 8.55 3.66 -5.83
CA ILE A 109 9.21 2.49 -5.25
C ILE A 109 10.05 1.87 -6.35
N GLU A 110 11.27 1.44 -6.03
CA GLU A 110 12.05 0.57 -6.90
C GLU A 110 12.13 -0.82 -6.27
N VAL A 111 11.91 -1.84 -7.09
CA VAL A 111 11.78 -3.22 -6.64
C VAL A 111 12.44 -4.19 -7.61
N ALA A 112 13.17 -5.15 -7.07
CA ALA A 112 13.65 -6.30 -7.82
C ALA A 112 12.67 -7.46 -7.67
N ILE A 113 12.16 -7.98 -8.78
CA ILE A 113 11.19 -9.09 -8.81
C ILE A 113 11.88 -10.31 -9.43
N PRO A 114 11.90 -11.48 -8.76
CA PRO A 114 12.41 -12.70 -9.34
C PRO A 114 11.69 -13.08 -10.64
N ASP A 115 12.48 -13.39 -11.67
CA ASP A 115 11.95 -13.86 -12.95
C ASP A 115 11.47 -15.33 -12.83
N PRO A 116 10.74 -15.85 -13.83
CA PRO A 116 10.48 -17.28 -13.94
C PRO A 116 11.75 -18.15 -13.88
N ASN A 117 12.87 -17.65 -14.41
CA ASN A 117 14.17 -18.24 -14.17
C ASN A 117 14.66 -17.85 -12.75
N PRO A 118 14.84 -18.80 -11.81
CA PRO A 118 15.15 -18.49 -10.43
C PRO A 118 16.54 -17.87 -10.22
N ALA A 119 17.40 -17.86 -11.24
CA ALA A 119 18.72 -17.26 -11.19
C ALA A 119 18.74 -15.77 -11.57
N THR A 120 17.61 -15.19 -11.99
CA THR A 120 17.53 -13.79 -12.44
C THR A 120 16.41 -13.03 -11.76
N ALA A 121 16.54 -11.72 -11.75
CA ALA A 121 15.51 -10.80 -11.30
C ALA A 121 15.49 -9.59 -12.24
N SER A 122 14.30 -9.04 -12.45
CA SER A 122 14.09 -7.80 -13.18
C SER A 122 13.87 -6.65 -12.21
N GLU A 123 14.45 -5.50 -12.50
CA GLU A 123 14.25 -4.25 -11.76
C GLU A 123 13.04 -3.48 -12.32
N TRP A 124 12.21 -2.97 -11.42
CA TRP A 124 10.99 -2.26 -11.72
C TRP A 124 10.90 -0.98 -10.92
N ARG A 125 10.36 0.06 -11.54
CA ARG A 125 9.86 1.24 -10.84
C ARG A 125 8.35 1.21 -10.79
N ILE A 126 7.81 1.38 -9.59
CA ILE A 126 6.40 1.57 -9.32
C ILE A 126 6.18 3.06 -9.07
N GLU A 127 5.26 3.66 -9.80
CA GLU A 127 4.76 5.01 -9.50
C GLU A 127 3.33 4.93 -9.01
N MET A 128 3.05 5.59 -7.88
CA MET A 128 1.73 5.73 -7.29
C MET A 128 1.30 7.19 -7.38
N ARG A 129 0.14 7.45 -7.97
CA ARG A 129 -0.42 8.80 -8.10
C ARG A 129 -1.81 8.85 -7.45
N PRO A 130 -2.13 9.87 -6.64
CA PRO A 130 -3.47 10.03 -6.09
C PRO A 130 -4.53 10.10 -7.21
N LEU A 131 -5.71 9.54 -6.96
CA LEU A 131 -6.88 9.65 -7.84
C LEU A 131 -7.70 10.93 -7.64
#